data_AF-A0A937FJY4-F1
#
_entry.id   AF-A0A937FJY4-F1
#
_cell.length_a   1.000
_cell.length_b   1.000
_cell.length_c   1.000
_cell.angle_alpha   90.00
_cell.angle_beta   90.00
_cell.angle_gamma   90.00
#
_symmetry.space_group_name_H-M   'P 1'
#
loop_
_entity.id
_entity.type
_entity.pdbx_description
1 polymer ?
#
loop_
_entity_poly.entity_id
_entity_poly.type
_entity_poly.pdbx_seq_one_letter_code
_entity_poly.pdbx_strand_id
1 'polypeptide(L)'
;MRKVILSIGTVLSIMLFVLIGCSNTNNKKISDKIIGNPDKILVYKDGNKKEILSSDSNFEKIVNLTNDRIDKESISVAKDGVDIDKTVNDNKKYLGVEFIYNEEQKMDIKNSNGFSPIKYYKLFFSLDIKNNPNTDYFQYGTEEKYVDSSRGPIKSPDKVINIINNI
;
A
#
# COMPACT_ATOMS: atom_id res chain seq x y z
N MET A 1 54.42 -57.01 7.69
CA MET A 1 54.53 -55.88 6.75
C MET A 1 53.13 -55.52 6.26
N ARG A 2 52.85 -54.22 6.23
CA ARG A 2 51.58 -53.57 5.87
C ARG A 2 51.05 -54.02 4.51
N LYS A 3 49.72 -54.09 4.38
CA LYS A 3 48.93 -53.35 3.36
C LYS A 3 47.45 -53.40 3.74
N VAL A 4 46.98 -52.27 4.28
CA VAL A 4 45.57 -51.89 4.38
C VAL A 4 45.20 -51.32 3.02
N ILE A 5 44.17 -51.85 2.38
CA ILE A 5 43.48 -51.17 1.27
C ILE A 5 41.99 -51.18 1.61
N LEU A 6 41.58 -50.12 2.31
CA LEU A 6 40.22 -49.57 2.21
C LEU A 6 40.02 -49.16 0.76
N SER A 7 38.88 -49.50 0.15
CA SER A 7 38.35 -48.75 -0.99
C SER A 7 36.86 -49.06 -1.20
N ILE A 8 36.03 -48.15 -0.67
CA ILE A 8 34.98 -47.47 -1.42
C ILE A 8 33.96 -48.38 -2.11
N GLY A 9 32.94 -48.82 -1.38
CA GLY A 9 31.82 -49.58 -1.97
C GLY A 9 30.45 -49.31 -1.36
N THR A 10 30.30 -48.29 -0.51
CA THR A 10 29.09 -48.09 0.29
C THR A 10 28.85 -46.62 0.64
N VAL A 11 28.85 -45.72 -0.35
CA VAL A 11 28.37 -44.33 -0.17
C VAL A 11 27.60 -43.84 -1.40
N LEU A 12 26.74 -44.68 -1.98
CA LEU A 12 25.91 -44.29 -3.14
C LEU A 12 24.45 -44.74 -3.03
N SER A 13 23.87 -44.70 -1.83
CA SER A 13 22.47 -45.15 -1.60
C SER A 13 21.68 -44.30 -0.58
N ILE A 14 22.07 -43.04 -0.32
CA ILE A 14 21.34 -42.15 0.62
C ILE A 14 20.93 -40.81 -0.02
N MET A 15 21.11 -40.65 -1.34
CA MET A 15 20.79 -39.39 -2.04
C MET A 15 19.45 -39.42 -2.79
N LEU A 16 18.42 -40.09 -2.25
CA LEU A 16 17.11 -40.22 -2.91
C LEU A 16 15.87 -39.85 -2.07
N PHE A 17 16.02 -39.27 -0.88
CA PHE A 17 14.88 -38.99 0.00
C PHE A 17 14.78 -37.55 0.54
N VAL A 18 15.23 -36.54 -0.20
CA VAL A 18 14.98 -35.12 0.17
C VAL A 18 14.49 -34.32 -1.03
N LEU A 19 13.41 -34.78 -1.67
CA LEU A 19 12.61 -33.96 -2.60
C LEU A 19 11.11 -34.12 -2.36
N ILE A 20 10.69 -34.31 -1.10
CA ILE A 20 9.34 -33.91 -0.69
C ILE A 20 9.43 -32.41 -0.40
N GLY A 21 9.53 -31.64 -1.47
CA GLY A 21 9.24 -30.22 -1.43
C GLY A 21 7.78 -30.09 -1.02
N CYS A 22 7.54 -29.61 0.20
CA CYS A 22 6.25 -29.06 0.58
C CYS A 22 5.94 -27.91 -0.39
N SER A 23 5.28 -28.24 -1.49
CA SER A 23 4.57 -27.30 -2.35
C SER A 23 3.37 -26.78 -1.55
N ASN A 24 3.65 -25.92 -0.57
CA ASN A 24 2.66 -25.03 -0.02
C ASN A 24 2.57 -23.84 -0.98
N THR A 25 2.02 -24.08 -2.16
CA THR A 25 1.54 -23.05 -3.07
C THR A 25 0.30 -22.39 -2.48
N ASN A 26 0.47 -21.74 -1.34
CA ASN A 26 -0.32 -20.58 -0.96
C ASN A 26 0.39 -19.33 -1.48
N ASN A 27 0.80 -19.34 -2.75
CA ASN A 27 0.86 -18.12 -3.54
C ASN A 27 -0.59 -17.66 -3.73
N LYS A 28 -1.20 -17.13 -2.65
CA LYS A 28 -2.14 -16.04 -2.83
C LYS A 28 -1.39 -15.07 -3.72
N LYS A 29 -1.83 -14.93 -4.97
CA LYS A 29 -1.42 -13.83 -5.83
C LYS A 29 -1.36 -12.62 -4.92
N ILE A 30 -0.16 -12.07 -4.71
CA ILE A 30 -0.01 -10.72 -4.20
C ILE A 30 -0.77 -9.93 -5.24
N SER A 31 -2.04 -9.65 -4.97
CA SER A 31 -2.86 -8.78 -5.80
C SER A 31 -2.01 -7.54 -5.99
N ASP A 32 -1.76 -7.15 -7.24
CA ASP A 32 -0.89 -6.03 -7.60
C ASP A 32 -1.28 -4.78 -6.80
N LYS A 33 -0.72 -4.62 -5.59
CA LYS A 33 -1.02 -3.50 -4.71
C LYS A 33 -0.43 -2.28 -5.39
N ILE A 34 -1.27 -1.27 -5.62
CA ILE A 34 -0.87 -0.01 -6.25
C ILE A 34 -0.13 0.85 -5.22
N ILE A 35 -0.63 0.89 -3.99
CA ILE A 35 0.09 1.47 -2.85
C ILE A 35 0.85 0.36 -2.13
N GLY A 36 2.15 0.56 -1.95
CA GLY A 36 3.00 -0.29 -1.12
C GLY A 36 2.61 -0.24 0.35
N ASN A 37 3.23 -1.10 1.16
CA ASN A 37 3.02 -1.12 2.61
C ASN A 37 3.64 0.14 3.24
N PRO A 38 2.86 0.96 3.97
CA PRO A 38 3.40 2.13 4.68
C PRO A 38 4.18 1.71 5.93
N ASP A 39 4.94 2.64 6.49
CA ASP A 39 5.53 2.49 7.82
C ASP A 39 4.49 2.72 8.93
N LYS A 40 3.55 3.63 8.68
CA LYS A 40 2.40 3.89 9.57
C LYS A 40 1.21 4.47 8.82
N ILE A 41 0.03 4.35 9.42
CA ILE A 41 -1.20 4.96 8.95
C ILE A 41 -1.65 5.98 9.99
N LEU A 42 -1.97 7.20 9.56
CA LEU A 42 -2.64 8.19 10.39
C LEU A 42 -4.11 8.23 9.99
N VAL A 43 -4.97 7.98 10.96
CA VAL A 43 -6.42 8.09 10.81
C VAL A 43 -6.88 9.42 11.38
N TYR A 44 -7.57 10.19 10.56
CA TYR A 44 -8.17 11.47 10.91
C TYR A 44 -9.68 11.27 11.07
N LYS A 45 -10.24 11.71 12.19
CA LYS A 45 -11.68 11.65 12.46
C LYS A 45 -12.10 12.76 13.42
N ASP A 46 -12.98 13.64 12.96
CA ASP A 46 -13.60 14.71 13.76
C ASP A 46 -12.55 15.55 14.52
N GLY A 47 -11.50 15.96 13.82
CA GLY A 47 -10.37 16.74 14.36
C GLY A 47 -9.34 15.92 15.15
N ASN A 48 -9.61 14.64 15.42
CA ASN A 48 -8.67 13.75 16.12
C ASN A 48 -7.75 13.02 15.14
N LYS A 49 -6.55 12.68 15.63
CA LYS A 49 -5.55 11.90 14.91
C LYS A 49 -5.18 10.65 15.71
N LYS A 50 -5.31 9.47 15.09
CA LYS A 50 -4.86 8.20 15.65
C LYS A 50 -3.78 7.60 14.76
N GLU A 51 -2.69 7.17 15.37
CA GLU A 51 -1.62 6.45 14.68
C GLU A 51 -1.87 4.94 14.76
N ILE A 52 -1.75 4.26 13.63
CA ILE A 52 -1.87 2.81 13.49
C ILE A 52 -0.54 2.29 12.93
N LEU A 53 0.11 1.43 13.71
CA LEU A 53 1.37 0.77 13.35
C LEU A 53 1.10 -0.62 12.78
N SER A 54 2.11 -1.21 12.14
CA SER A 54 2.03 -2.54 11.53
C SER A 54 1.65 -3.68 12.49
N SER A 55 1.81 -3.47 13.80
CA SER A 55 1.39 -4.40 14.85
C SER A 55 -0.12 -4.38 15.11
N ASP A 56 -0.87 -3.37 14.65
CA ASP A 56 -2.31 -3.28 14.82
C ASP A 56 -3.03 -4.27 13.89
N SER A 57 -4.00 -5.00 14.44
CA SER A 57 -4.80 -6.00 13.70
C SER A 57 -5.58 -5.45 12.50
N ASN A 58 -5.79 -4.13 12.44
CA ASN A 58 -6.52 -3.45 11.36
C ASN A 58 -5.59 -2.81 10.33
N PHE A 59 -4.28 -2.76 10.56
CA PHE A 59 -3.32 -2.12 9.67
C PHE A 59 -3.40 -2.65 8.23
N GLU A 60 -3.18 -3.96 8.06
CA GLU A 60 -3.25 -4.61 6.74
C GLU A 60 -4.65 -4.52 6.11
N LYS A 61 -5.71 -4.52 6.92
CA LYS A 61 -7.08 -4.39 6.42
C LYS A 61 -7.29 -3.02 5.77
N ILE A 62 -6.82 -1.95 6.41
CA ILE A 62 -6.93 -0.58 5.89
C ILE A 62 -6.12 -0.44 4.59
N VAL A 63 -4.88 -0.97 4.55
CA VAL A 63 -4.04 -0.95 3.34
C VAL A 63 -4.71 -1.68 2.18
N ASN A 64 -5.21 -2.90 2.42
CA ASN A 64 -5.80 -3.73 1.38
C ASN A 64 -7.12 -3.15 0.88
N LEU A 65 -8.01 -2.73 1.78
CA LEU A 65 -9.27 -2.10 1.40
C LEU A 65 -9.07 -0.77 0.68
N THR A 66 -8.00 -0.04 0.98
CA THR A 66 -7.67 1.19 0.23
C THR A 66 -7.14 0.87 -1.16
N ASN A 67 -6.26 -0.13 -1.31
CA ASN A 67 -5.81 -0.62 -2.62
C ASN A 67 -6.99 -1.09 -3.49
N ASP A 68 -7.94 -1.83 -2.93
CA ASP A 68 -9.13 -2.34 -3.65
C ASP A 68 -10.00 -1.23 -4.25
N ARG A 69 -9.89 0.00 -3.72
CA ARG A 69 -10.60 1.17 -4.24
C ARG A 69 -9.95 1.71 -5.50
N ILE A 70 -8.65 1.55 -5.68
CA ILE A 70 -7.91 2.20 -6.77
C ILE A 70 -7.98 1.30 -8.01
N ASP A 71 -8.48 1.84 -9.11
CA ASP A 71 -8.37 1.20 -10.42
C ASP A 71 -7.05 1.59 -11.10
N LYS A 72 -6.15 0.60 -11.23
CA LYS A 72 -4.80 0.78 -11.77
C LYS A 72 -4.81 1.23 -13.23
N GLU A 73 -5.81 0.82 -14.01
CA GLU A 73 -5.80 1.04 -15.46
C GLU A 73 -6.23 2.46 -15.85
N SER A 74 -6.86 3.17 -14.91
CA SER A 74 -7.55 4.43 -15.15
C SER A 74 -7.12 5.56 -14.22
N ILE A 75 -6.32 5.28 -13.19
CA ILE A 75 -5.71 6.30 -12.34
C ILE A 75 -4.82 7.27 -13.14
N SER A 76 -5.03 8.57 -12.94
CA SER A 76 -4.38 9.63 -13.70
C SER A 76 -4.01 10.84 -12.84
N VAL A 77 -3.01 11.63 -13.28
CA VAL A 77 -2.65 12.85 -12.57
C VAL A 77 -3.71 13.93 -12.78
N ALA A 78 -4.06 14.65 -11.71
CA ALA A 78 -5.02 15.74 -11.76
C ALA A 78 -4.34 17.08 -11.42
N LYS A 79 -4.13 17.91 -12.43
CA LYS A 79 -3.58 19.24 -12.25
C LYS A 79 -4.70 20.26 -12.17
N ASP A 80 -5.08 20.59 -10.95
CA ASP A 80 -6.28 21.38 -10.70
C ASP A 80 -5.98 22.85 -10.37
N GLY A 81 -4.69 23.22 -10.27
CA GLY A 81 -4.26 24.58 -9.92
C GLY A 81 -4.61 25.01 -8.48
N VAL A 82 -5.04 24.06 -7.65
CA VAL A 82 -5.45 24.27 -6.25
C VAL A 82 -4.23 24.16 -5.33
N ASP A 83 -4.21 24.92 -4.23
CA ASP A 83 -3.27 24.71 -3.13
C ASP A 83 -3.57 23.37 -2.43
N ILE A 84 -2.87 22.33 -2.88
CA ILE A 84 -3.10 20.95 -2.43
C ILE A 84 -2.75 20.78 -0.96
N ASP A 85 -1.67 21.39 -0.49
CA ASP A 85 -1.24 21.23 0.90
C ASP A 85 -2.27 21.83 1.86
N LYS A 86 -2.75 23.05 1.57
CA LYS A 86 -3.84 23.65 2.32
C LYS A 86 -5.11 22.80 2.25
N THR A 87 -5.45 22.29 1.08
CA THR A 87 -6.65 21.45 0.88
C THR A 87 -6.61 20.19 1.73
N VAL A 88 -5.48 19.49 1.78
CA VAL A 88 -5.35 18.30 2.62
C VAL A 88 -5.43 18.66 4.09
N ASN A 89 -4.73 19.70 4.52
CA ASN A 89 -4.74 20.12 5.91
C ASN A 89 -6.15 20.54 6.39
N ASP A 90 -6.96 21.14 5.51
CA ASP A 90 -8.37 21.43 5.81
C ASP A 90 -9.23 20.14 5.86
N ASN A 91 -8.99 19.16 4.98
CA ASN A 91 -9.71 17.88 4.97
C ASN A 91 -9.36 16.96 6.16
N LYS A 92 -8.14 17.06 6.72
CA LYS A 92 -7.71 16.29 7.90
C LYS A 92 -8.54 16.57 9.17
N LYS A 93 -9.40 17.60 9.17
CA LYS A 93 -10.35 17.89 10.26
C LYS A 93 -11.55 16.95 10.24
N TYR A 94 -11.82 16.28 9.12
CA TYR A 94 -12.96 15.40 8.95
C TYR A 94 -12.54 13.93 9.02
N LEU A 95 -12.92 13.11 8.04
CA LEU A 95 -12.58 11.69 7.96
C LEU A 95 -11.58 11.43 6.83
N GLY A 96 -10.42 10.86 7.17
CA GLY A 96 -9.39 10.56 6.19
C GLY A 96 -8.34 9.58 6.69
N VAL A 97 -7.59 9.00 5.75
CA VAL A 97 -6.41 8.18 6.06
C VAL A 97 -5.20 8.73 5.33
N GLU A 98 -4.08 8.78 6.04
CA GLU A 98 -2.78 9.15 5.51
C GLU A 98 -1.80 7.99 5.67
N PHE A 99 -1.26 7.52 4.57
CA PHE A 99 -0.21 6.50 4.52
C PHE A 99 1.14 7.21 4.53
N ILE A 100 1.99 6.90 5.51
CA ILE A 100 3.32 7.53 5.68
C ILE A 100 4.41 6.51 5.40
N TYR A 101 5.43 6.93 4.67
CA TYR A 101 6.59 6.14 4.29
C TYR A 101 7.86 6.86 4.72
N ASN A 102 8.81 6.12 5.27
CA ASN A 102 10.14 6.60 5.66
C ASN A 102 11.08 6.70 4.44
N GLU A 103 10.77 5.98 3.37
CA GLU A 103 11.54 5.95 2.13
C GLU A 103 10.69 6.44 0.94
N GLU A 104 11.34 7.02 -0.08
CA GLU A 104 10.68 7.47 -1.30
C GLU A 104 10.04 6.28 -2.04
N GLN A 105 8.73 6.35 -2.20
CA GLN A 105 7.96 5.39 -2.98
C GLN A 105 7.76 5.89 -4.41
N LYS A 106 7.44 4.95 -5.31
CA LYS A 106 7.10 5.25 -6.71
C LYS A 106 5.83 4.56 -7.13
N MET A 107 4.99 5.26 -7.88
CA MET A 107 3.77 4.72 -8.48
C MET A 107 3.62 5.24 -9.90
N ASP A 108 3.38 4.35 -10.85
CA ASP A 108 3.08 4.73 -12.22
C ASP A 108 1.62 5.17 -12.35
N ILE A 109 1.41 6.37 -12.87
CA ILE A 109 0.09 6.98 -13.06
C ILE A 109 -0.06 7.45 -14.50
N LYS A 110 -1.27 7.33 -15.06
CA LYS A 110 -1.57 7.77 -16.42
C LYS A 110 -1.54 9.30 -16.55
N ASN A 111 -1.00 9.79 -17.65
CA ASN A 111 -1.01 11.20 -18.05
C ASN A 111 -1.21 11.30 -19.57
N SER A 112 -1.10 12.53 -20.12
CA SER A 112 -1.29 12.79 -21.55
C SER A 112 -0.31 12.05 -22.47
N ASN A 113 0.84 11.62 -21.93
CA ASN A 113 1.95 11.02 -22.67
C ASN A 113 2.14 9.52 -22.35
N GLY A 114 1.19 8.88 -21.66
CA GLY A 114 1.27 7.49 -21.22
C GLY A 114 1.31 7.36 -19.69
N PHE A 115 1.96 6.32 -19.17
CA PHE A 115 2.21 6.22 -17.73
C PHE A 115 3.50 6.94 -17.37
N SER A 116 3.51 7.66 -16.25
CA SER A 116 4.71 8.24 -15.68
C SER A 116 4.76 8.06 -14.17
N PRO A 117 5.96 7.83 -13.62
CA PRO A 117 6.10 7.61 -12.19
C PRO A 117 5.90 8.93 -11.43
N ILE A 118 5.04 8.89 -10.41
CA ILE A 118 5.07 9.85 -9.33
C ILE A 118 5.97 9.32 -8.20
N LYS A 119 6.58 10.25 -7.47
CA LYS A 119 7.38 9.96 -6.28
C LYS A 119 6.66 10.51 -5.06
N TYR A 120 6.65 9.77 -3.96
CA TYR A 120 5.93 10.19 -2.76
C TYR A 120 6.47 9.56 -1.48
N TYR A 121 6.26 10.26 -0.37
CA TYR A 121 6.48 9.79 1.01
C TYR A 121 5.18 9.75 1.81
N LYS A 122 4.12 10.36 1.30
CA LYS A 122 2.80 10.33 1.91
C LYS A 122 1.69 10.32 0.88
N LEU A 123 0.64 9.57 1.18
CA LEU A 123 -0.61 9.53 0.42
C LEU A 123 -1.77 9.83 1.35
N PHE A 124 -2.65 10.78 0.98
CA PHE A 124 -3.86 11.09 1.74
C PHE A 124 -5.11 10.77 0.94
N PHE A 125 -6.01 10.01 1.55
CA PHE A 125 -7.32 9.69 1.00
C PHE A 125 -8.38 10.31 1.90
N SER A 126 -9.12 11.28 1.35
CA SER A 126 -10.37 11.70 1.98
C SER A 126 -11.37 10.54 1.95
N LEU A 127 -12.01 10.28 3.09
CA LEU A 127 -13.06 9.28 3.21
C LEU A 127 -14.41 9.92 3.55
N ASP A 128 -14.44 11.24 3.76
CA ASP A 128 -15.65 11.94 4.15
C ASP A 128 -16.55 12.25 2.96
N ILE A 129 -17.44 11.31 2.65
CA ILE A 129 -18.44 11.45 1.58
C ILE A 129 -19.44 12.60 1.87
N LYS A 130 -19.64 12.99 3.14
CA LYS A 130 -20.64 13.99 3.52
C LYS A 130 -20.15 15.41 3.27
N ASN A 131 -18.95 15.73 3.73
CA ASN A 131 -18.38 17.07 3.58
C ASN A 131 -17.50 17.22 2.32
N ASN A 132 -17.11 16.10 1.70
CA ASN A 132 -16.32 16.07 0.48
C ASN A 132 -16.90 15.03 -0.50
N PRO A 133 -17.86 15.42 -1.37
CA PRO A 133 -18.56 14.49 -2.25
C PRO A 133 -17.63 13.79 -3.25
N ASN A 134 -16.42 14.32 -3.46
CA ASN A 134 -15.42 13.76 -4.34
C ASN A 134 -14.37 13.02 -3.51
N THR A 135 -14.65 11.75 -3.20
CA THR A 135 -13.66 10.80 -2.63
C THR A 135 -12.95 9.97 -3.70
N ASP A 136 -13.04 10.42 -4.96
CA ASP A 136 -12.53 9.76 -6.17
C ASP A 136 -11.06 10.13 -6.48
N TYR A 137 -10.38 10.75 -5.52
CA TYR A 137 -8.98 11.14 -5.65
C TYR A 137 -8.18 10.87 -4.36
N PHE A 138 -6.86 10.95 -4.50
CA PHE A 138 -5.95 11.07 -3.37
C PHE A 138 -4.87 12.11 -3.63
N GLN A 139 -4.30 12.64 -2.56
CA GLN A 139 -3.17 13.54 -2.62
C GLN A 139 -1.88 12.79 -2.33
N TYR A 140 -0.80 13.21 -2.99
CA TYR A 140 0.53 12.69 -2.72
C TYR A 140 1.50 13.82 -2.38
N GLY A 141 2.49 13.51 -1.57
CA GLY A 141 3.41 14.50 -1.01
C GLY A 141 4.82 14.00 -0.83
N THR A 142 5.73 14.95 -0.67
CA THR A 142 7.07 14.72 -0.12
C THR A 142 6.97 14.55 1.39
N GLU A 143 8.11 14.37 2.06
CA GLU A 143 8.17 14.38 3.52
C GLU A 143 7.53 15.66 4.10
N GLU A 144 7.83 16.82 3.51
CA GLU A 144 7.43 18.13 4.00
C GLU A 144 5.97 18.47 3.69
N LYS A 145 5.55 18.36 2.42
CA LYS A 145 4.25 18.90 1.96
C LYS A 145 3.57 18.04 0.91
N TYR A 146 2.27 18.25 0.72
CA TYR A 146 1.58 17.72 -0.45
C TYR A 146 1.93 18.53 -1.68
N VAL A 147 2.09 17.84 -2.81
CA VAL A 147 2.58 18.45 -4.04
C VAL A 147 1.57 18.39 -5.17
N ASP A 148 0.71 17.37 -5.20
CA ASP A 148 -0.28 17.22 -6.25
C ASP A 148 -1.39 16.22 -5.85
N SER A 149 -2.36 16.05 -6.76
CA SER A 149 -3.42 15.05 -6.64
C SER A 149 -3.41 14.05 -7.79
N SER A 150 -3.92 12.86 -7.51
CA SER A 150 -4.26 11.85 -8.52
C SER A 150 -5.77 11.66 -8.54
N ARG A 151 -6.36 11.66 -9.75
CA ARG A 151 -7.77 11.35 -10.00
C ARG A 151 -7.88 10.09 -10.84
N GLY A 152 -8.79 9.22 -10.48
CA GLY A 152 -9.22 8.07 -11.26
C GLY A 152 -10.55 7.58 -10.70
N PRO A 153 -11.18 6.55 -11.28
CA PRO A 153 -12.27 5.89 -10.60
C PRO A 153 -11.71 5.21 -9.34
N ILE A 154 -11.72 5.94 -8.23
CA ILE A 154 -11.51 5.41 -6.89
C ILE A 154 -12.89 5.04 -6.34
N LYS A 155 -13.08 3.77 -6.03
CA LYS A 155 -14.35 3.24 -5.52
C LYS A 155 -14.65 3.81 -4.12
N SER A 156 -15.92 3.70 -3.72
CA SER A 156 -16.42 4.16 -2.43
C SER A 156 -15.55 3.72 -1.24
N PRO A 157 -15.31 4.60 -0.25
CA PRO A 157 -14.56 4.28 0.97
C PRO A 157 -15.32 3.45 2.02
N ASP A 158 -16.59 3.07 1.80
CA ASP A 158 -17.47 2.47 2.83
C ASP A 158 -16.82 1.34 3.64
N LYS A 159 -16.09 0.43 2.99
CA LYS A 159 -15.41 -0.67 3.67
C LYS A 159 -14.29 -0.20 4.59
N VAL A 160 -13.54 0.83 4.17
CA VAL A 160 -12.47 1.44 4.98
C VAL A 160 -13.09 2.18 6.17
N ILE A 161 -14.17 2.94 5.94
CA ILE A 161 -14.91 3.66 6.99
C ILE A 161 -15.42 2.69 8.06
N ASN A 162 -15.95 1.54 7.66
CA ASN A 162 -16.43 0.52 8.61
C ASN A 162 -15.31 0.00 9.52
N ILE A 163 -14.08 -0.16 9.02
CA ILE A 163 -12.94 -0.52 9.88
C ILE A 163 -12.61 0.63 10.83
N ILE A 164 -12.54 1.86 10.31
CA ILE A 164 -12.17 3.06 11.10
C ILE A 164 -13.18 3.37 12.20
N ASN A 165 -14.47 3.08 12.00
CA ASN A 165 -15.49 3.32 13.02
C ASN A 165 -15.43 2.32 14.19
N ASN A 166 -14.66 1.24 14.06
CA ASN A 166 -14.51 0.19 15.07
C ASN A 166 -13.14 0.20 15.76
N ILE A 167 -12.37 1.29 15.62
CA ILE A 167 -11.07 1.51 16.27
C ILE A 167 -11.07 2.71 17.19
#